data_AF-A0AAX0QWH7-F1
#
_entry.id   AF-A0AAX0QWH7-F1
#
_cell.length_a   1.000
_cell.length_b   1.000
_cell.length_c   1.000
_cell.angle_alpha   90.00
_cell.angle_beta   90.00
_cell.angle_gamma   90.00
#
_symmetry.space_group_name_H-M   'P 1'
#
loop_
_entity.id
_entity.type
_entity.pdbx_description
1 polymer ?
#
loop_
_entity_poly.entity_id
_entity_poly.type
_entity_poly.pdbx_seq_one_letter_code
_entity_poly.pdbx_strand_id
1 'polypeptide(L)' 'MNTFKENSLSLTIIIIAIVIGFVLQYAFHLPLIAGAFIGVLLGVLGGFITQVIKSKTKRHDTDDSQ' A
#
# COMPACT_ATOMS: atom_id res chain seq x y z
N MET A 1 -6.87 10.27 -20.05
CA MET A 1 -7.75 9.93 -18.90
C MET A 1 -7.24 8.64 -18.22
N ASN A 2 -6.14 8.71 -17.45
CA ASN A 2 -5.51 7.52 -16.82
C ASN A 2 -5.54 7.52 -15.27
N THR A 3 -6.16 8.53 -14.65
CA THR A 3 -6.17 8.71 -13.18
C THR A 3 -6.99 7.64 -12.43
N PHE A 4 -7.95 6.99 -13.10
CA PHE A 4 -8.80 5.96 -12.48
C PHE A 4 -8.05 4.65 -12.12
N LYS A 5 -7.01 4.28 -12.88
CA LYS A 5 -6.19 3.08 -12.58
C LYS A 5 -5.29 3.28 -11.37
N GLU A 6 -4.82 4.50 -11.13
CA GLU A 6 -3.90 4.82 -10.04
C GLU A 6 -4.57 4.77 -8.66
N ASN A 7 -5.82 5.24 -8.57
CA ASN A 7 -6.59 5.19 -7.33
C ASN A 7 -6.96 3.75 -6.92
N SER A 8 -7.19 2.88 -7.92
CA SER A 8 -7.49 1.46 -7.69
C SER A 8 -6.30 0.71 -7.08
N LEU A 9 -5.07 1.09 -7.43
CA LEU A 9 -3.85 0.51 -6.85
C LEU A 9 -3.74 0.84 -5.35
N SER A 10 -3.94 2.10 -4.98
CA SER A 10 -3.88 2.55 -3.58
C SER A 10 -4.95 1.85 -2.72
N LEU A 11 -6.19 1.79 -3.23
CA LEU A 11 -7.29 1.11 -2.53
C LEU A 11 -7.02 -0.39 -2.34
N THR A 12 -6.45 -1.04 -3.36
CA THR A 12 -6.09 -2.47 -3.30
C THR A 12 -5.08 -2.74 -2.20
N ILE A 13 -4.06 -1.88 -2.05
CA ILE A 13 -3.03 -2.02 -1.02
C ILE A 13 -3.62 -1.89 0.38
N ILE A 14 -4.57 -0.96 0.57
CA ILE A 14 -5.28 -0.79 1.85
C ILE A 14 -6.07 -2.05 2.21
N ILE A 15 -6.81 -2.62 1.25
CA ILE A 15 -7.58 -3.84 1.47
C ILE A 15 -6.66 -5.00 1.85
N ILE A 16 -5.55 -5.17 1.13
CA ILE A 16 -4.56 -6.22 1.43
C ILE A 16 -3.97 -6.04 2.83
N ALA A 17 -3.62 -4.81 3.24
CA ALA A 17 -3.07 -4.54 4.58
C ALA A 17 -4.06 -4.90 5.70
N ILE A 18 -5.35 -4.62 5.51
CA ILE A 18 -6.41 -4.98 6.47
C ILE A 18 -6.54 -6.50 6.57
N VAL A 19 -6.58 -7.20 5.43
CA VAL A 19 -6.70 -8.67 5.40
C VAL A 19 -5.50 -9.32 6.07
N ILE A 20 -4.27 -8.90 5.76
CA ILE A 20 -3.05 -9.41 6.39
C ILE A 20 -3.08 -9.16 7.91
N GLY A 21 -3.48 -7.96 8.33
CA GLY A 21 -3.63 -7.63 9.75
C GLY A 21 -4.59 -8.59 10.47
N PHE A 22 -5.75 -8.86 9.88
CA PHE A 22 -6.74 -9.80 10.43
C PHE A 22 -6.24 -11.25 10.46
N VAL A 23 -5.55 -11.69 9.41
CA VAL A 23 -4.99 -13.04 9.32
C VAL A 23 -3.90 -13.25 10.38
N LEU A 24 -2.99 -12.30 10.56
CA LEU A 24 -1.99 -12.36 11.63
C LEU A 24 -2.64 -12.35 13.01
N GLN A 25 -3.68 -11.54 13.19
CA GLN A 25 -4.39 -11.44 14.44
C GLN A 25 -5.05 -12.77 14.84
N TYR A 26 -5.66 -13.45 13.86
CA TYR A 26 -6.24 -14.77 14.04
C TYR A 26 -5.17 -15.86 14.27
N ALA A 27 -4.11 -15.88 13.45
CA ALA A 27 -3.07 -16.91 13.53
C ALA A 27 -2.29 -16.87 14.86
N PHE A 28 -1.95 -15.67 15.32
CA PHE A 28 -1.14 -15.49 16.53
C PHE A 28 -1.97 -15.22 17.80
N HIS A 29 -3.31 -15.27 17.71
CA HIS A 29 -4.23 -14.90 18.81
C HIS A 29 -3.88 -13.54 19.43
N LEU A 30 -3.46 -12.59 18.57
CA LEU A 30 -3.01 -11.29 19.03
C LEU A 30 -4.22 -10.44 19.44
N PRO A 31 -4.09 -9.64 20.51
CA PRO A 31 -5.15 -8.71 20.90
C PRO A 31 -5.45 -7.71 19.79
N LEU A 32 -6.67 -7.16 19.79
CA LEU A 32 -7.15 -6.20 18.79
C LEU A 32 -6.16 -5.05 18.53
N ILE A 33 -5.56 -4.55 19.61
CA ILE A 33 -4.58 -3.48 19.59
C ILE A 33 -3.33 -3.84 18.77
N ALA A 34 -2.81 -5.07 18.87
CA ALA A 34 -1.60 -5.49 18.18
C ALA A 34 -1.82 -5.61 16.66
N GLY A 35 -3.00 -6.06 16.23
CA GLY A 35 -3.36 -6.03 14.80
C GLY A 35 -3.53 -4.61 14.28
N ALA A 36 -4.01 -3.66 15.08
CA ALA A 36 -4.04 -2.25 14.70
C ALA A 36 -2.62 -1.67 14.52
N PHE A 37 -1.70 -1.96 15.44
CA PHE A 37 -0.29 -1.56 15.29
C PHE A 37 0.35 -2.17 14.04
N ILE A 38 0.17 -3.47 13.81
CA ILE A 38 0.70 -4.17 12.62
C ILE A 38 0.07 -3.62 11.34
N GLY A 39 -1.25 -3.39 11.34
CA GLY A 39 -1.98 -2.84 10.20
C GLY A 39 -1.52 -1.42 9.84
N VAL A 40 -1.31 -0.55 10.83
CA VAL A 40 -0.73 0.78 10.62
C VAL A 40 0.69 0.67 10.07
N LEU A 41 1.53 -0.20 10.64
CA LEU A 41 2.92 -0.38 10.23
C LEU A 41 3.03 -0.89 8.78
N LEU A 42 2.22 -1.89 8.42
CA LEU A 42 2.09 -2.41 7.05
C LEU A 42 1.49 -1.37 6.09
N GLY A 43 0.50 -0.60 6.52
CA GLY A 43 -0.10 0.47 5.73
C GLY A 43 0.88 1.59 5.40
N VAL A 44 1.69 2.02 6.38
CA VAL A 44 2.75 3.02 6.18
C VAL A 44 3.81 2.50 5.22
N LEU A 45 4.27 1.25 5.41
CA LEU A 45 5.22 0.61 4.50
C LEU A 45 4.68 0.48 3.07
N GLY A 46 3.44 0.01 2.92
CA GLY A 46 2.78 -0.12 1.62
C GLY A 46 2.57 1.23 0.93
N GLY A 47 2.15 2.24 1.69
CA GLY A 47 2.02 3.61 1.20
C GLY A 47 3.36 4.20 0.75
N PHE A 48 4.42 3.98 1.53
CA PHE A 48 5.77 4.42 1.19
C PHE A 48 6.29 3.75 -0.09
N ILE A 49 6.12 2.43 -0.23
CA ILE A 49 6.51 1.69 -1.44
C ILE A 49 5.76 2.22 -2.66
N THR A 50 4.45 2.44 -2.54
CA THR A 50 3.62 3.00 -3.62
C THR A 50 4.13 4.37 -4.06
N GLN A 51 4.48 5.22 -3.10
CA GLN A 51 4.99 6.56 -3.36
C GLN A 51 6.34 6.53 -4.07
N VAL A 52 7.23 5.61 -3.67
CA VAL A 52 8.54 5.40 -4.32
C VAL A 52 8.38 4.89 -5.75
N ILE A 53 7.52 3.90 -5.98
CA ILE A 53 7.23 3.36 -7.32
C ILE A 53 6.67 4.46 -8.22
N LYS A 54 5.66 5.20 -7.74
CA LYS A 54 5.06 6.31 -8.48
C LYS A 54 6.08 7.40 -8.81
N SER A 55 6.99 7.71 -7.89
CA SER A 55 8.05 8.70 -8.11
C SER A 55 9.07 8.25 -9.17
N LYS A 56 9.38 6.94 -9.26
CA LYS A 56 10.23 6.38 -10.33
C LYS A 56 9.54 6.37 -11.69
N THR A 57 8.27 5.95 -11.77
CA THR A 57 7.49 5.98 -13.01
C THR A 57 7.37 7.40 -13.58
N LYS A 58 7.16 8.42 -12.72
CA LYS A 58 7.04 9.81 -13.18
C LYS A 58 8.31 10.39 -13.83
N ARG A 59 9.49 9.79 -13.57
CA ARG A 59 10.76 10.22 -14.18
C ARG A 59 10.98 9.65 -15.57
N HIS A 60 10.28 8.58 -15.97
CA HIS A 60 10.46 7.95 -17.27
C HIS A 60 9.73 8.69 -18.41
N ASP A 61 8.69 9.47 -18.10
CA ASP A 61 7.92 10.25 -19.09
C ASP A 61 8.61 11.55 -19.55
N THR A 62 9.77 11.92 -19.01
CA THR A 62 10.45 13.19 -19.37
C THR A 62 11.62 13.01 -20.35
N ASP A 63 12.03 11.77 -20.66
CA ASP A 63 13.17 11.51 -21.57
C ASP A 63 12.74 11.24 -23.03
N ASP A 64 11.48 10.92 -23.30
CA ASP A 64 10.98 10.59 -24.66
C ASP A 64 10.53 11.83 -25.48
N SER A 65 11.02 13.03 -25.17
CA SER A 65 10.65 14.26 -25.90
C SER A 65 11.83 15.18 -26.25
N GLN A 66 13.06 14.63 -26.33
CA GLN A 66 14.20 15.31 -26.96
C GLN A 66 14.28 14.98 -28.45
#